data_AF-A0A1I7RK87-F1
#
_entry.id   AF-A0A1I7RK87-F1
#
_cell.length_a   1.000
_cell.length_b   1.000
_cell.length_c   1.000
_cell.angle_alpha   90.00
_cell.angle_beta   90.00
_cell.angle_gamma   90.00
#
_symmetry.space_group_name_H-M   'P 1'
#
loop_
_entity.id
_entity.type
_entity.pdbx_description
1 polymer ?
#
loop_
_entity_poly.entity_id
_entity_poly.type
_entity_poly.pdbx_seq_one_letter_code
_entity_poly.pdbx_strand_id
1 'polypeptide(L)'
;MLYLFLSLLVGLMTIEAGMVNVCSDLKSCEECTQSYVHIFSFREHCRWCYQTSTCGGPIACPTGSATAQRDSFKCPTKAETAKGRRYTDKLGRSLYSLNLAVKRKENVTECIKSVRPDVKIHKYYEIECDQVHSTCAGMLAISEEAKALYVVYKSSAIDKQLFQEIVHGVAAQLGAWEKFVNGSGVMTYFHGAFKKLFLEAGMKDDLIKLKEQHKDYRVWVTGHSLGGSLASMTALYLVNQTMFPAEKVKLVTFGEPRTGNYLFAKAIERNLNFRYRVVHRNDAVSNIPASMDPDNLLLSVAAAERQPYFYRFAVHYDNEMERDDTFDMCELPEDHHCRNLAMAADINDHMTYFNVKPDDFFKAGCPRSMIL
;
A
#
# COMPACT_ATOMS: atom_id res chain seq x y z
N MET A 1 4.84 -19.01 65.64
CA MET A 1 5.58 -18.94 64.36
C MET A 1 4.64 -19.13 63.16
N LEU A 2 3.49 -18.45 63.14
CA LEU A 2 2.48 -18.54 62.06
C LEU A 2 1.81 -17.18 61.74
N TYR A 3 2.16 -16.11 62.47
CA TYR A 3 1.59 -14.77 62.29
C TYR A 3 2.50 -13.80 61.52
N LEU A 4 3.77 -14.15 61.28
CA LEU A 4 4.71 -13.32 60.51
C LEU A 4 4.68 -13.58 59.00
N PHE A 5 4.02 -14.65 58.54
CA PHE A 5 3.93 -14.99 57.11
C PHE A 5 2.70 -14.38 56.43
N LEU A 6 1.65 -14.00 57.17
CA LEU A 6 0.44 -13.43 56.60
C LEU A 6 0.55 -11.93 56.28
N SER A 7 1.40 -11.20 57.01
CA SER A 7 1.64 -9.77 56.77
C SER A 7 2.54 -9.49 55.56
N LEU A 8 3.35 -10.47 55.12
CA LEU A 8 4.16 -10.32 53.90
C LEU A 8 3.34 -10.57 52.62
N LEU A 9 2.27 -11.37 52.69
CA LEU A 9 1.42 -11.68 51.53
C LEU A 9 0.41 -10.57 51.20
N VAL A 10 0.03 -9.73 52.18
CA VAL A 10 -0.87 -8.59 51.95
C VAL A 10 -0.11 -7.32 51.51
N GLY A 11 1.19 -7.23 51.84
CA GLY A 11 2.07 -6.11 51.44
C GLY A 11 2.54 -6.15 49.98
N LEU A 12 2.42 -7.29 49.28
CA LEU A 12 2.80 -7.44 47.86
C LEU A 12 1.65 -7.11 46.89
N MET A 13 0.39 -7.20 47.33
CA MET A 13 -0.78 -6.93 46.47
C MET A 13 -1.08 -5.44 46.26
N THR A 14 -0.46 -4.54 47.05
CA THR A 14 -0.76 -3.10 47.02
C THR A 14 0.29 -2.25 46.30
N ILE A 15 1.41 -2.85 45.87
CA ILE A 15 2.48 -2.12 45.16
C ILE A 15 2.37 -2.31 43.63
N GLU A 16 1.68 -3.36 43.14
CA GLU A 16 1.54 -3.60 41.70
C GLU A 16 0.41 -2.80 41.02
N ALA A 17 -0.61 -2.36 41.75
CA ALA A 17 -1.75 -1.66 41.16
C ALA A 17 -1.38 -0.27 40.59
N GLY A 18 -0.34 0.38 41.11
CA GLY A 18 0.07 1.72 40.69
C GLY A 18 0.81 1.79 39.36
N MET A 19 1.53 0.72 38.97
CA MET A 19 2.30 0.70 37.71
C MET A 19 1.50 0.20 36.52
N VAL A 20 0.48 -0.64 36.74
CA VAL A 20 -0.42 -1.14 35.67
C VAL A 20 -1.33 -0.03 35.15
N ASN A 21 -1.70 0.94 35.99
CA ASN A 21 -2.57 2.05 35.63
C ASN A 21 -1.94 3.05 34.63
N VAL A 22 -0.61 3.11 34.55
CA VAL A 22 0.10 4.06 33.66
C VAL A 22 -0.28 3.86 32.20
N CYS A 23 -0.41 2.62 31.74
CA CYS A 23 -0.84 2.36 30.35
C CYS A 23 -2.34 2.62 30.17
N SER A 24 -3.20 2.26 31.13
CA SER A 24 -4.65 2.43 30.99
C SER A 24 -5.11 3.88 31.02
N ASP A 25 -4.30 4.77 31.60
CA ASP A 25 -4.59 6.21 31.66
C ASP A 25 -4.34 6.92 30.31
N LEU A 26 -3.60 6.28 29.39
CA LEU A 26 -3.29 6.82 28.07
C LEU A 26 -4.49 6.69 27.13
N LYS A 27 -4.95 7.84 26.61
CA LYS A 27 -6.16 7.93 25.78
C LYS A 27 -5.88 7.95 24.28
N SER A 28 -4.63 8.21 23.88
CA SER A 28 -4.25 8.24 22.48
C SER A 28 -3.36 7.06 22.13
N CYS A 29 -3.52 6.53 20.91
CA CYS A 29 -2.66 5.45 20.42
C CYS A 29 -1.19 5.89 20.33
N GLU A 30 -0.94 7.14 19.93
CA GLU A 30 0.41 7.66 19.80
C GLU A 30 1.14 7.65 21.15
N GLU A 31 0.53 8.22 22.19
CA GLU A 31 1.12 8.19 23.54
C GLU A 31 1.26 6.75 24.05
N CYS A 32 0.27 5.89 23.79
CA CYS A 32 0.30 4.47 24.17
C CYS A 32 1.49 3.75 23.56
N THR A 33 1.68 3.83 22.25
CA THR A 33 2.75 3.12 21.53
C THR A 33 4.16 3.59 21.92
N GLN A 34 4.29 4.83 22.37
CA GLN A 34 5.56 5.42 22.82
C GLN A 34 5.84 5.18 24.32
N SER A 35 4.84 4.73 25.07
CA SER A 35 4.94 4.52 26.51
C SER A 35 5.36 3.11 26.90
N TYR A 36 5.91 2.98 28.11
CA TYR A 36 6.28 1.70 28.70
C TYR A 36 6.17 1.76 30.23
N VAL A 37 6.01 0.60 30.84
CA VAL A 37 6.06 0.38 32.28
C VAL A 37 7.28 -0.47 32.62
N HIS A 38 7.76 -0.36 33.85
CA HIS A 38 8.88 -1.18 34.32
C HIS A 38 8.35 -2.37 35.12
N ILE A 39 8.62 -3.59 34.65
CA ILE A 39 8.25 -4.84 35.35
C ILE A 39 9.54 -5.63 35.60
N PHE A 40 9.86 -5.90 36.87
CA PHE A 40 11.10 -6.59 37.29
C PHE A 40 12.38 -6.07 36.61
N SER A 41 12.53 -4.74 36.50
CA SER A 41 13.64 -4.04 35.83
C SER A 41 13.68 -4.13 34.30
N PHE A 42 12.73 -4.80 33.66
CA PHE A 42 12.55 -4.80 32.21
C PHE A 42 11.57 -3.71 31.78
N ARG A 43 11.74 -3.20 30.54
CA ARG A 43 10.79 -2.27 29.93
C ARG A 43 9.72 -3.06 29.20
N GLU A 44 8.50 -2.96 29.69
CA GLU A 44 7.31 -3.54 29.07
C GLU A 44 6.52 -2.42 28.39
N HIS A 45 6.47 -2.44 27.07
CA HIS A 45 5.81 -1.38 26.30
C HIS A 45 4.28 -1.52 26.39
N CYS A 46 3.57 -0.40 26.51
CA CYS A 46 2.11 -0.41 26.47
C CYS A 46 1.60 -0.87 25.10
N ARG A 47 0.40 -1.45 25.08
CA ARG A 47 -0.25 -1.97 23.87
C ARG A 47 -1.56 -1.24 23.62
N TRP A 48 -1.75 -0.75 22.41
CA TRP A 48 -3.00 -0.19 21.96
C TRP A 48 -3.87 -1.30 21.34
N CYS A 49 -5.06 -1.50 21.89
CA CYS A 49 -6.02 -2.49 21.39
C CYS A 49 -6.95 -1.82 20.37
N TYR A 50 -6.91 -2.20 19.09
CA TYR A 50 -7.74 -1.53 18.07
C TYR A 50 -9.24 -1.72 18.31
N GLN A 51 -9.66 -2.93 18.69
CA GLN A 51 -11.08 -3.28 18.86
C GLN A 51 -11.77 -2.46 19.96
N THR A 52 -11.10 -2.23 21.09
CA THR A 52 -11.63 -1.47 22.22
C THR A 52 -11.24 0.00 22.18
N SER A 53 -10.29 0.39 21.32
CA SER A 53 -9.71 1.73 21.28
C SER A 53 -9.18 2.18 22.65
N THR A 54 -8.52 1.27 23.36
CA THR A 54 -7.94 1.50 24.69
C THR A 54 -6.47 1.12 24.72
N CYS A 55 -5.70 1.84 25.52
CA CYS A 55 -4.33 1.44 25.87
C CYS A 55 -4.34 0.54 27.10
N GLY A 56 -3.40 -0.40 27.17
CA GLY A 56 -3.22 -1.20 28.37
C GLY A 56 -1.88 -1.90 28.42
N GLY A 57 -1.67 -2.63 29.51
CA GLY A 57 -0.49 -3.47 29.69
C GLY A 57 -0.46 -4.70 28.77
N PRO A 58 0.54 -5.58 28.91
CA PRO A 58 0.78 -6.71 28.00
C PRO A 58 -0.42 -7.65 27.77
N ILE A 59 -1.31 -7.79 28.76
CA ILE A 59 -2.47 -8.71 28.74
C ILE A 59 -3.83 -8.01 28.62
N ALA A 60 -3.85 -6.69 28.38
CA ALA A 60 -5.09 -5.92 28.39
C ALA A 60 -5.95 -6.09 27.13
N CYS A 61 -5.35 -6.49 26.00
CA CYS A 61 -6.09 -6.69 24.76
C CYS A 61 -6.71 -8.09 24.70
N PRO A 62 -7.92 -8.23 24.13
CA PRO A 62 -8.54 -9.54 23.96
C PRO A 62 -7.64 -10.47 23.12
N THR A 63 -7.60 -11.75 23.47
CA THR A 63 -6.76 -12.75 22.78
C THR A 63 -7.08 -12.79 21.28
N GLY A 64 -6.06 -12.69 20.44
CA GLY A 64 -6.21 -12.67 18.97
C GLY A 64 -6.56 -11.30 18.37
N SER A 65 -6.68 -10.26 19.20
CA SER A 65 -6.87 -8.89 18.69
C SER A 65 -5.57 -8.33 18.12
N ALA A 66 -5.64 -7.68 16.96
CA ALA A 66 -4.53 -6.88 16.45
C ALA A 66 -4.22 -5.72 17.42
N THR A 67 -2.94 -5.40 17.60
CA THR A 67 -2.49 -4.33 18.50
C THR A 67 -1.48 -3.41 17.85
N ALA A 68 -1.27 -2.24 18.45
CA ALA A 68 -0.18 -1.33 18.12
C ALA A 68 0.76 -1.23 19.34
N GLN A 69 2.05 -1.42 19.11
CA GLN A 69 3.08 -1.31 20.15
C GLN A 69 4.37 -0.73 19.55
N ARG A 70 5.15 0.01 20.35
CA ARG A 70 6.49 0.57 20.04
C ARG A 70 6.59 1.64 18.95
N ASP A 71 5.66 1.73 18.00
CA ASP A 71 5.71 2.70 16.91
C ASP A 71 4.34 3.30 16.61
N SER A 72 4.24 4.63 16.72
CA SER A 72 3.00 5.37 16.43
C SER A 72 2.58 5.29 14.98
N PHE A 73 3.47 4.89 14.06
CA PHE A 73 3.10 4.59 12.69
C PHE A 73 1.97 3.56 12.60
N LYS A 74 1.93 2.59 13.53
CA LYS A 74 0.90 1.53 13.58
C LYS A 74 -0.47 2.05 14.05
N CYS A 75 -0.56 3.25 14.60
CA CYS A 75 -1.81 3.81 15.11
C CYS A 75 -2.80 4.16 13.99
N PRO A 76 -4.13 4.07 14.21
CA PRO A 76 -5.11 4.44 13.20
C PRO A 76 -5.00 5.92 12.83
N THR A 77 -5.09 6.22 11.52
CA THR A 77 -5.20 7.57 10.99
C THR A 77 -6.42 7.66 10.09
N LYS A 78 -7.24 8.69 10.26
CA LYS A 78 -8.40 8.89 9.40
C LYS A 78 -7.97 9.39 8.03
N ALA A 79 -8.55 8.82 6.98
CA ALA A 79 -8.37 9.34 5.63
C ALA A 79 -9.02 10.73 5.49
N GLU A 80 -8.42 11.57 4.66
CA GLU A 80 -8.96 12.91 4.37
C GLU A 80 -10.30 12.81 3.62
N THR A 81 -11.30 13.54 4.09
CA THR A 81 -12.67 13.50 3.55
C THR A 81 -13.00 14.73 2.70
N ALA A 82 -12.13 15.74 2.69
CA ALA A 82 -12.28 16.94 1.90
C ALA A 82 -12.36 16.65 0.39
N LYS A 83 -13.21 17.40 -0.31
CA LYS A 83 -13.37 17.31 -1.76
C LYS A 83 -12.03 17.54 -2.46
N GLY A 84 -11.68 16.66 -3.40
CA GLY A 84 -10.42 16.72 -4.15
C GLY A 84 -9.21 16.12 -3.41
N ARG A 85 -9.38 15.69 -2.16
CA ARG A 85 -8.36 14.98 -1.37
C ARG A 85 -8.79 13.58 -0.92
N ARG A 86 -10.09 13.29 -0.94
CA ARG A 86 -10.62 11.94 -0.73
C ARG A 86 -10.57 11.06 -1.98
N TYR A 87 -10.51 9.75 -1.76
CA TYR A 87 -10.83 8.76 -2.78
C TYR A 87 -12.34 8.75 -3.07
N THR A 88 -12.72 8.37 -4.30
CA THR A 88 -14.10 8.12 -4.71
C THR A 88 -14.12 6.97 -5.71
N ASP A 89 -15.21 6.20 -5.77
CA ASP A 89 -15.39 5.13 -6.77
C ASP A 89 -15.17 5.66 -8.20
N LYS A 90 -15.74 6.82 -8.54
CA LYS A 90 -15.53 7.50 -9.83
C LYS A 90 -14.04 7.75 -10.15
N LEU A 91 -13.24 8.15 -9.16
CA LEU A 91 -11.79 8.31 -9.34
C LEU A 91 -11.12 6.95 -9.57
N GLY A 92 -11.49 5.93 -8.79
CA GLY A 92 -11.04 4.55 -8.95
C GLY A 92 -11.26 4.05 -10.36
N ARG A 93 -12.51 4.06 -10.83
CA ARG A 93 -12.91 3.68 -12.20
C ARG A 93 -12.14 4.45 -13.27
N SER A 94 -12.00 5.77 -13.08
CA SER A 94 -11.30 6.66 -14.01
C SER A 94 -9.80 6.39 -14.15
N LEU A 95 -9.14 5.91 -13.10
CA LEU A 95 -7.74 5.52 -13.15
C LEU A 95 -7.59 4.07 -13.61
N TYR A 96 -8.50 3.17 -13.17
CA TYR A 96 -8.50 1.78 -13.61
C TYR A 96 -8.76 1.64 -15.11
N SER A 97 -9.55 2.52 -15.73
CA SER A 97 -9.74 2.53 -17.18
C SER A 97 -8.43 2.77 -17.94
N LEU A 98 -7.50 3.54 -17.38
CA LEU A 98 -6.17 3.74 -17.95
C LEU A 98 -5.30 2.48 -17.75
N ASN A 99 -5.41 1.83 -16.58
CA ASN A 99 -4.73 0.57 -16.30
C ASN A 99 -5.22 -0.58 -17.20
N LEU A 100 -6.49 -0.58 -17.60
CA LEU A 100 -7.01 -1.50 -18.62
C LEU A 100 -6.40 -1.16 -19.99
N ALA A 101 -6.49 0.09 -20.44
CA ALA A 101 -6.04 0.46 -21.78
C ALA A 101 -4.54 0.17 -22.01
N VAL A 102 -3.68 0.40 -21.02
CA VAL A 102 -2.23 0.16 -21.15
C VAL A 102 -1.88 -1.34 -21.31
N LYS A 103 -2.80 -2.28 -21.06
CA LYS A 103 -2.52 -3.73 -21.21
C LYS A 103 -2.26 -4.13 -22.66
N ARG A 104 -2.88 -3.47 -23.63
CA ARG A 104 -2.79 -3.81 -25.07
C ARG A 104 -2.20 -2.66 -25.88
N LYS A 105 -0.92 -2.76 -26.22
CA LYS A 105 -0.17 -1.78 -27.02
C LYS A 105 -0.85 -1.42 -28.34
N GLU A 106 -1.34 -2.42 -29.08
CA GLU A 106 -1.91 -2.23 -30.42
C GLU A 106 -3.15 -1.33 -30.39
N ASN A 107 -3.99 -1.46 -29.36
CA ASN A 107 -5.28 -0.76 -29.28
C ASN A 107 -5.29 0.37 -28.23
N VAL A 108 -4.16 0.68 -27.58
CA VAL A 108 -4.10 1.61 -26.45
C VAL A 108 -4.69 2.98 -26.80
N THR A 109 -4.40 3.51 -27.99
CA THR A 109 -4.89 4.82 -28.45
C THR A 109 -6.39 4.83 -28.67
N GLU A 110 -6.95 3.81 -29.33
CA GLU A 110 -8.38 3.71 -29.60
C GLU A 110 -9.17 3.46 -28.31
N CYS A 111 -8.64 2.59 -27.47
CA CYS A 111 -9.21 2.25 -26.17
C CYS A 111 -9.30 3.50 -25.28
N ILE A 112 -8.22 4.29 -25.17
CA ILE A 112 -8.23 5.55 -24.40
C ILE A 112 -9.18 6.57 -25.00
N LYS A 113 -9.21 6.74 -26.32
CA LYS A 113 -10.17 7.67 -26.96
C LYS A 113 -11.62 7.30 -26.63
N SER A 114 -11.94 6.01 -26.57
CA SER A 114 -13.26 5.53 -26.19
C SER A 114 -13.59 5.82 -24.72
N VAL A 115 -12.72 5.40 -23.78
CA VAL A 115 -13.02 5.54 -22.35
C VAL A 115 -12.81 6.95 -21.81
N ARG A 116 -11.75 7.64 -22.23
CA ARG A 116 -11.26 8.91 -21.69
C ARG A 116 -10.77 9.81 -22.83
N PRO A 117 -11.69 10.40 -23.62
CA PRO A 117 -11.34 11.25 -24.77
C PRO A 117 -10.55 12.51 -24.39
N ASP A 118 -10.60 12.93 -23.12
CA ASP A 118 -9.81 14.04 -22.59
C ASP A 118 -8.32 13.70 -22.42
N VAL A 119 -7.98 12.41 -22.38
CA VAL A 119 -6.61 11.92 -22.16
C VAL A 119 -5.93 11.63 -23.50
N LYS A 120 -4.77 12.27 -23.72
CA LYS A 120 -3.90 12.06 -24.88
C LYS A 120 -2.64 11.32 -24.47
N ILE A 121 -2.31 10.24 -25.16
CA ILE A 121 -1.06 9.51 -24.94
C ILE A 121 0.10 10.37 -25.43
N HIS A 122 1.07 10.61 -24.57
CA HIS A 122 2.36 11.17 -24.97
C HIS A 122 3.23 10.10 -25.60
N LYS A 123 3.42 8.98 -24.88
CA LYS A 123 4.25 7.86 -25.34
C LYS A 123 3.95 6.57 -24.58
N TYR A 124 4.04 5.44 -25.28
CA TYR A 124 4.00 4.09 -24.72
C TYR A 124 5.43 3.52 -24.69
N TYR A 125 5.79 2.89 -23.57
CA TYR A 125 7.11 2.33 -23.30
C TYR A 125 6.96 0.82 -23.09
N GLU A 126 7.87 0.05 -23.65
CA GLU A 126 7.90 -1.41 -23.52
C GLU A 126 9.35 -1.88 -23.57
N ILE A 127 9.77 -2.62 -22.56
CA ILE A 127 11.15 -3.11 -22.42
C ILE A 127 11.17 -4.46 -21.72
N GLU A 128 12.16 -5.29 -22.06
CA GLU A 128 12.42 -6.53 -21.33
C GLU A 128 12.97 -6.23 -19.94
N CYS A 129 12.22 -6.58 -18.90
CA CYS A 129 12.48 -6.10 -17.55
C CYS A 129 13.01 -7.15 -16.57
N ASP A 130 13.00 -8.43 -16.92
CA ASP A 130 13.49 -9.50 -16.04
C ASP A 130 14.45 -10.47 -16.75
N GLN A 131 14.95 -11.45 -16.00
CA GLN A 131 15.93 -12.45 -16.45
C GLN A 131 15.33 -13.54 -17.33
N VAL A 132 14.00 -13.59 -17.44
CA VAL A 132 13.27 -14.55 -18.28
C VAL A 132 12.66 -13.88 -19.52
N HIS A 133 13.14 -12.67 -19.84
CA HIS A 133 12.73 -11.85 -20.98
C HIS A 133 11.24 -11.46 -20.98
N SER A 134 10.61 -11.33 -19.80
CA SER A 134 9.27 -10.74 -19.71
C SER A 134 9.32 -9.25 -20.03
N THR A 135 8.26 -8.75 -20.67
CA THR A 135 8.13 -7.35 -21.03
C THR A 135 7.38 -6.57 -19.94
N CYS A 136 8.01 -5.50 -19.45
CA CYS A 136 7.34 -4.49 -18.67
C CYS A 136 6.95 -3.34 -19.59
N ALA A 137 5.78 -2.76 -19.35
CA ALA A 137 5.32 -1.63 -20.13
C ALA A 137 4.67 -0.56 -19.25
N GLY A 138 4.56 0.64 -19.82
CA GLY A 138 3.87 1.75 -19.22
C GLY A 138 3.60 2.83 -20.25
N MET A 139 2.87 3.86 -19.87
CA MET A 139 2.62 5.01 -20.72
C MET A 139 2.65 6.31 -19.92
N LEU A 140 3.04 7.37 -20.62
CA LEU A 140 2.79 8.73 -20.21
C LEU A 140 1.61 9.28 -21.00
N ALA A 141 0.69 9.94 -20.31
CA ALA A 141 -0.45 10.58 -20.92
C ALA A 141 -0.76 11.93 -20.25
N ILE A 142 -1.54 12.77 -20.94
CA ILE A 142 -1.82 14.16 -20.55
C ILE A 142 -3.31 14.41 -20.69
N SER A 143 -3.93 15.10 -19.74
CA SER A 143 -5.27 15.68 -19.87
C SER A 143 -5.19 17.17 -19.55
N GLU A 144 -5.43 17.99 -20.59
CA GLU A 144 -5.49 19.44 -20.46
C GLU A 144 -6.69 19.87 -19.61
N GLU A 145 -7.84 19.22 -19.82
CA GLU A 145 -9.08 19.48 -19.08
C GLU A 145 -8.90 19.21 -17.58
N ALA A 146 -8.25 18.10 -17.22
CA ALA A 146 -8.01 17.74 -15.83
C ALA A 146 -6.77 18.42 -15.22
N LYS A 147 -5.99 19.17 -16.03
CA LYS A 147 -4.66 19.69 -15.69
C LYS A 147 -3.78 18.62 -15.05
N ALA A 148 -3.64 17.49 -15.73
CA ALA A 148 -3.05 16.28 -15.19
C ALA A 148 -2.09 15.59 -16.16
N LEU A 149 -0.96 15.13 -15.63
CA LEU A 149 -0.07 14.15 -16.24
C LEU A 149 -0.38 12.79 -15.62
N TYR A 150 -0.34 11.73 -16.42
CA TYR A 150 -0.57 10.36 -16.00
C TYR A 150 0.67 9.52 -16.28
N VAL A 151 1.14 8.83 -15.25
CA VAL A 151 2.16 7.79 -15.30
C VAL A 151 1.43 6.49 -15.02
N VAL A 152 1.26 5.66 -16.04
CA VAL A 152 0.44 4.43 -15.95
C VAL A 152 1.31 3.22 -16.25
N TYR A 153 1.35 2.27 -15.33
CA TYR A 153 2.11 1.03 -15.49
C TYR A 153 1.21 -0.13 -15.86
N LYS A 154 1.68 -0.94 -16.82
CA LYS A 154 0.98 -2.14 -17.27
C LYS A 154 1.09 -3.25 -16.23
N SER A 155 -0.01 -3.98 -16.07
CA SER A 155 -0.03 -5.28 -15.39
C SER A 155 0.58 -6.35 -16.29
N SER A 156 1.45 -7.17 -15.71
CA SER A 156 1.95 -8.38 -16.34
C SER A 156 0.86 -9.43 -16.57
N ALA A 157 1.08 -10.34 -17.53
CA ALA A 157 0.20 -11.49 -17.74
C ALA A 157 0.42 -12.49 -16.60
N ILE A 158 -0.68 -12.88 -15.94
CA ILE A 158 -0.66 -13.56 -14.64
C ILE A 158 -0.11 -15.00 -14.69
N ASP A 159 -0.09 -15.66 -15.85
CA ASP A 159 0.06 -17.13 -15.91
C ASP A 159 1.48 -17.68 -15.61
N LYS A 160 2.55 -16.89 -15.80
CA LYS A 160 3.94 -17.32 -15.51
C LYS A 160 4.73 -16.31 -14.70
N GLN A 161 4.36 -15.04 -14.80
CA GLN A 161 5.06 -13.91 -14.18
C GLN A 161 4.68 -13.77 -12.70
N LEU A 162 3.41 -14.03 -12.34
CA LEU A 162 2.96 -14.03 -10.95
C LEU A 162 3.66 -15.11 -10.12
N PHE A 163 3.89 -16.30 -10.68
CA PHE A 163 4.60 -17.39 -9.98
C PHE A 163 6.05 -17.00 -9.63
N GLN A 164 6.74 -16.27 -10.51
CA GLN A 164 8.09 -15.76 -10.23
C GLN A 164 8.07 -14.56 -9.28
N GLU A 165 7.07 -13.68 -9.35
CA GLU A 165 6.86 -12.57 -8.39
C GLU A 165 6.62 -13.10 -6.96
N ILE A 166 5.85 -14.18 -6.81
CA ILE A 166 5.63 -14.89 -5.55
C ILE A 166 6.95 -15.50 -5.04
N VAL A 167 7.73 -16.17 -5.89
CA VAL A 167 9.02 -16.80 -5.53
C VAL A 167 10.08 -15.77 -5.11
N HIS A 168 10.16 -14.63 -5.79
CA HIS A 168 11.07 -13.54 -5.39
C HIS A 168 10.57 -12.79 -4.16
N GLY A 169 9.25 -12.70 -3.95
CA GLY A 169 8.66 -12.19 -2.71
C GLY A 169 9.04 -13.02 -1.48
N VAL A 170 9.12 -14.35 -1.65
CA VAL A 170 9.66 -15.29 -0.64
C VAL A 170 11.17 -15.08 -0.41
N ALA A 171 11.95 -14.75 -1.44
CA ALA A 171 13.37 -14.39 -1.27
C ALA A 171 13.56 -13.03 -0.54
N ALA A 172 12.66 -12.06 -0.74
CA ALA A 172 12.67 -10.80 -0.01
C ALA A 172 12.32 -10.97 1.49
N GLN A 173 11.47 -11.95 1.84
CA GLN A 173 11.25 -12.38 3.23
C GLN A 173 12.54 -12.92 3.90
N LEU A 174 13.57 -13.29 3.12
CA LEU A 174 14.88 -13.71 3.62
C LEU A 174 15.90 -12.55 3.71
N GLY A 175 15.46 -11.29 3.55
CA GLY A 175 16.29 -10.11 3.79
C GLY A 175 17.05 -9.55 2.58
N ALA A 176 16.72 -10.00 1.36
CA ALA A 176 17.27 -9.47 0.11
C ALA A 176 16.51 -8.22 -0.35
N TRP A 177 16.79 -7.07 0.28
CA TRP A 177 16.23 -5.77 -0.08
C TRP A 177 17.20 -4.94 -0.93
N GLU A 178 16.74 -4.44 -2.07
CA GLU A 178 17.47 -3.41 -2.81
C GLU A 178 17.27 -2.05 -2.14
N LYS A 179 18.38 -1.33 -1.96
CA LYS A 179 18.33 0.02 -1.41
C LYS A 179 17.62 0.95 -2.39
N PHE A 180 16.65 1.69 -1.89
CA PHE A 180 15.91 2.68 -2.67
C PHE A 180 16.11 4.08 -2.09
N VAL A 181 15.02 4.78 -1.75
CA VAL A 181 15.10 6.15 -1.20
C VAL A 181 15.17 6.16 0.32
N ASN A 182 15.81 7.17 0.93
CA ASN A 182 15.82 7.39 2.39
C ASN A 182 16.19 6.15 3.24
N GLY A 183 17.07 5.27 2.73
CA GLY A 183 17.44 4.03 3.42
C GLY A 183 16.35 2.95 3.43
N SER A 184 15.25 3.15 2.70
CA SER A 184 14.23 2.13 2.49
C SER A 184 14.72 1.00 1.58
N GLY A 185 14.07 -0.16 1.73
CA GLY A 185 14.33 -1.35 0.93
C GLY A 185 13.11 -1.70 0.08
N VAL A 186 13.33 -2.07 -1.18
CA VAL A 186 12.31 -2.60 -2.09
C VAL A 186 12.74 -3.95 -2.63
N MET A 187 11.80 -4.75 -3.10
CA MET A 187 12.14 -6.06 -3.67
C MET A 187 12.98 -5.94 -4.93
N THR A 188 13.97 -6.82 -5.08
CA THR A 188 14.88 -6.84 -6.24
C THR A 188 14.13 -6.91 -7.57
N TYR A 189 13.06 -7.70 -7.64
CA TYR A 189 12.24 -7.81 -8.85
C TYR A 189 11.63 -6.45 -9.26
N PHE A 190 10.91 -5.80 -8.34
CA PHE A 190 10.30 -4.49 -8.61
C PHE A 190 11.35 -3.41 -8.88
N HIS A 191 12.49 -3.47 -8.18
CA HIS A 191 13.61 -2.55 -8.40
C HIS A 191 14.20 -2.65 -9.82
N GLY A 192 14.46 -3.87 -10.29
CA GLY A 192 14.96 -4.10 -11.65
C GLY A 192 14.00 -3.60 -12.71
N ALA A 193 12.71 -3.92 -12.56
CA ALA A 193 11.65 -3.47 -13.47
C ALA A 193 11.48 -1.95 -13.47
N PHE A 194 11.48 -1.31 -12.29
CA PHE A 194 11.44 0.14 -12.14
C PHE A 194 12.64 0.81 -12.82
N LYS A 195 13.86 0.32 -12.57
CA LYS A 195 15.08 0.89 -13.13
C LYS A 195 15.04 0.84 -14.65
N LYS A 196 14.78 -0.33 -15.23
CA LYS A 196 14.74 -0.52 -16.68
C LYS A 196 13.65 0.32 -17.35
N LEU A 197 12.42 0.28 -16.83
CA LEU A 197 11.29 0.94 -17.49
C LEU A 197 11.24 2.45 -17.21
N PHE A 198 11.39 2.88 -15.96
CA PHE A 198 11.25 4.29 -15.61
C PHE A 198 12.54 5.08 -15.87
N LEU A 199 13.70 4.56 -15.45
CA LEU A 199 14.97 5.28 -15.52
C LEU A 199 15.69 5.09 -16.86
N GLU A 200 15.76 3.87 -17.38
CA GLU A 200 16.59 3.54 -18.55
C GLU A 200 15.82 3.65 -19.89
N ALA A 201 14.52 3.37 -19.93
CA ALA A 201 13.72 3.48 -21.17
C ALA A 201 13.33 4.92 -21.56
N GLY A 202 13.82 5.94 -20.84
CA GLY A 202 13.58 7.36 -21.12
C GLY A 202 12.23 7.91 -20.60
N MET A 203 11.45 7.11 -19.87
CA MET A 203 10.15 7.54 -19.33
C MET A 203 10.30 8.70 -18.33
N LYS A 204 11.29 8.65 -17.44
CA LYS A 204 11.60 9.74 -16.51
C LYS A 204 11.91 11.05 -17.26
N ASP A 205 12.75 10.99 -18.28
CA ASP A 205 13.21 12.19 -19.01
C ASP A 205 12.05 12.84 -19.78
N ASP A 206 11.20 12.04 -20.40
CA ASP A 206 9.99 12.53 -21.08
C ASP A 206 8.99 13.13 -20.07
N LEU A 207 8.81 12.53 -18.88
CA LEU A 207 7.98 13.10 -17.82
C LEU A 207 8.51 14.46 -17.32
N ILE A 208 9.83 14.63 -17.22
CA ILE A 208 10.44 15.92 -16.86
C ILE A 208 10.19 16.97 -17.95
N LYS A 209 10.30 16.60 -19.24
CA LYS A 209 9.95 17.53 -20.34
C LYS A 209 8.48 17.95 -20.26
N LEU A 210 7.58 17.02 -19.99
CA LEU A 210 6.15 17.31 -19.81
C LEU A 210 5.90 18.23 -18.62
N LYS A 211 6.61 18.03 -17.50
CA LYS A 211 6.53 18.94 -16.34
C LYS A 211 6.89 20.37 -16.73
N GLU A 212 7.96 20.57 -17.50
CA GLU A 212 8.38 21.92 -17.89
C GLU A 212 7.39 22.61 -18.83
N GLN A 213 6.71 21.83 -19.68
CA GLN A 213 5.63 22.30 -20.55
C GLN A 213 4.33 22.57 -19.77
N HIS A 214 4.07 21.83 -18.69
CA HIS A 214 2.82 21.86 -17.93
C HIS A 214 3.08 22.05 -16.43
N LYS A 215 3.73 23.15 -16.05
CA LYS A 215 4.26 23.39 -14.69
C LYS A 215 3.22 23.27 -13.58
N ASP A 216 1.96 23.60 -13.86
CA ASP A 216 0.87 23.60 -12.88
C ASP A 216 0.12 22.27 -12.78
N TYR A 217 0.53 21.24 -13.54
CA TYR A 217 -0.23 20.00 -13.61
C TYR A 217 0.12 19.09 -12.44
N ARG A 218 -0.90 18.36 -11.97
CA ARG A 218 -0.71 17.25 -11.03
C ARG A 218 -0.25 16.00 -11.76
N VAL A 219 0.49 15.14 -11.09
CA VAL A 219 0.93 13.86 -11.62
C VAL A 219 0.17 12.74 -10.92
N TRP A 220 -0.65 12.01 -11.68
CA TRP A 220 -1.25 10.77 -11.24
C TRP A 220 -0.34 9.61 -11.60
N VAL A 221 0.04 8.82 -10.60
CA VAL A 221 0.80 7.60 -10.77
C VAL A 221 -0.12 6.44 -10.41
N THR A 222 -0.31 5.52 -11.35
CA THR A 222 -1.22 4.39 -11.16
C THR A 222 -0.74 3.14 -11.87
N GLY A 223 -1.20 1.99 -11.40
CA GLY A 223 -0.84 0.69 -11.91
C GLY A 223 -1.65 -0.40 -11.24
N HIS A 224 -1.75 -1.55 -11.92
CA HIS A 224 -2.39 -2.76 -11.41
C HIS A 224 -1.35 -3.87 -11.20
N SER A 225 -1.45 -4.63 -10.11
CA SER A 225 -0.55 -5.76 -9.80
C SER A 225 0.92 -5.30 -9.73
N LEU A 226 1.84 -5.89 -10.50
CA LEU A 226 3.20 -5.39 -10.71
C LEU A 226 3.25 -3.88 -10.96
N GLY A 227 2.34 -3.38 -11.81
CA GLY A 227 2.26 -1.95 -12.11
C GLY A 227 1.95 -1.10 -10.88
N GLY A 228 1.24 -1.65 -9.89
CA GLY A 228 1.00 -1.01 -8.60
C GLY A 228 2.30 -0.79 -7.81
N SER A 229 3.16 -1.81 -7.74
CA SER A 229 4.50 -1.68 -7.15
C SER A 229 5.36 -0.64 -7.87
N LEU A 230 5.37 -0.67 -9.21
CA LEU A 230 6.13 0.32 -9.99
C LEU A 230 5.57 1.73 -9.79
N ALA A 231 4.24 1.87 -9.68
CA ALA A 231 3.59 3.14 -9.41
C ALA A 231 3.97 3.71 -8.03
N SER A 232 3.95 2.89 -6.97
CA SER A 232 4.30 3.36 -5.62
C SER A 232 5.79 3.75 -5.53
N MET A 233 6.67 2.96 -6.14
CA MET A 233 8.10 3.29 -6.27
C MET A 233 8.32 4.61 -7.03
N THR A 234 7.66 4.78 -8.18
CA THR A 234 7.78 6.00 -9.00
C THR A 234 7.26 7.22 -8.26
N ALA A 235 6.09 7.15 -7.63
CA ALA A 235 5.53 8.28 -6.89
C ALA A 235 6.47 8.76 -5.77
N LEU A 236 7.04 7.82 -5.00
CA LEU A 236 8.01 8.13 -3.97
C LEU A 236 9.30 8.72 -4.53
N TYR A 237 9.83 8.12 -5.61
CA TYR A 237 11.04 8.60 -6.27
C TYR A 237 10.89 10.03 -6.76
N LEU A 238 9.76 10.36 -7.40
CA LEU A 238 9.48 11.70 -7.92
C LEU A 238 9.52 12.78 -6.84
N VAL A 239 8.94 12.52 -5.66
CA VAL A 239 8.93 13.48 -4.56
C VAL A 239 10.30 13.52 -3.87
N ASN A 240 10.89 12.37 -3.61
CA ASN A 240 12.17 12.28 -2.90
C ASN A 240 13.32 12.92 -3.66
N GLN A 241 13.36 12.76 -4.99
CA GLN A 241 14.34 13.41 -5.86
C GLN A 241 13.99 14.88 -6.15
N THR A 242 12.98 15.45 -5.47
CA THR A 242 12.50 16.83 -5.66
C THR A 242 12.08 17.15 -7.10
N MET A 243 11.75 16.11 -7.89
CA MET A 243 11.30 16.27 -9.27
C MET A 243 9.90 16.86 -9.32
N PHE A 244 9.04 16.53 -8.34
CA PHE A 244 7.73 17.15 -8.17
C PHE A 244 7.48 17.46 -6.70
N PRO A 245 6.77 18.57 -6.39
CA PRO A 245 6.24 18.80 -5.05
C PRO A 245 5.31 17.68 -4.61
N ALA A 246 5.36 17.31 -3.33
CA ALA A 246 4.54 16.25 -2.74
C ALA A 246 3.03 16.46 -2.98
N GLU A 247 2.59 17.72 -3.02
CA GLU A 247 1.20 18.11 -3.20
C GLU A 247 0.69 17.83 -4.61
N LYS A 248 1.60 17.77 -5.60
CA LYS A 248 1.28 17.52 -7.02
C LYS A 248 1.26 16.04 -7.36
N VAL A 249 1.97 15.18 -6.62
CA VAL A 249 1.99 13.73 -6.87
C VAL A 249 0.83 13.04 -6.19
N LYS A 250 0.07 12.24 -6.95
CA LYS A 250 -1.11 11.49 -6.50
C LYS A 250 -0.94 10.02 -6.86
N LEU A 251 -0.99 9.14 -5.87
CA LEU A 251 -0.81 7.71 -6.05
C LEU A 251 -2.13 6.97 -5.83
N VAL A 252 -2.55 6.16 -6.81
CA VAL A 252 -3.64 5.19 -6.65
C VAL A 252 -3.24 3.90 -7.35
N THR A 253 -3.18 2.81 -6.61
CA THR A 253 -2.80 1.49 -7.12
C THR A 253 -3.96 0.51 -6.99
N PHE A 254 -3.91 -0.59 -7.74
CA PHE A 254 -4.94 -1.63 -7.75
C PHE A 254 -4.27 -2.99 -7.56
N GLY A 255 -4.65 -3.73 -6.52
CA GLY A 255 -4.06 -5.05 -6.24
C GLY A 255 -2.54 -4.99 -6.06
N GLU A 256 -2.03 -3.93 -5.43
CA GLU A 256 -0.59 -3.77 -5.20
C GLU A 256 -0.08 -4.83 -4.19
N PRO A 257 0.93 -5.64 -4.54
CA PRO A 257 1.60 -6.51 -3.58
C PRO A 257 2.50 -5.70 -2.62
N ARG A 258 2.96 -6.29 -1.51
CA ARG A 258 3.89 -5.59 -0.61
C ARG A 258 5.21 -5.33 -1.35
N THR A 259 5.43 -4.08 -1.75
CA THR A 259 6.56 -3.69 -2.62
C THR A 259 7.88 -3.54 -1.89
N GLY A 260 7.83 -3.08 -0.64
CA GLY A 260 8.99 -2.68 0.13
C GLY A 260 8.90 -3.06 1.60
N ASN A 261 9.99 -2.79 2.30
CA ASN A 261 10.07 -3.03 3.73
C ASN A 261 9.30 -1.97 4.54
N TYR A 262 9.27 -2.14 5.85
CA TYR A 262 8.67 -1.19 6.79
C TYR A 262 9.12 0.27 6.56
N LEU A 263 10.41 0.50 6.29
CA LEU A 263 10.94 1.85 6.03
C LEU A 263 10.42 2.43 4.71
N PHE A 264 10.17 1.60 3.69
CA PHE A 264 9.53 2.02 2.44
C PHE A 264 8.10 2.47 2.68
N ALA A 265 7.32 1.71 3.46
CA ALA A 265 5.96 2.11 3.84
C ALA A 265 5.95 3.46 4.57
N LYS A 266 6.83 3.66 5.56
CA LYS A 266 6.97 4.97 6.25
C LYS A 266 7.39 6.08 5.29
N ALA A 267 8.28 5.80 4.34
CA ALA A 267 8.72 6.79 3.36
C ALA A 267 7.57 7.22 2.44
N ILE A 268 6.76 6.28 1.95
CA ILE A 268 5.54 6.58 1.21
C ILE A 268 4.63 7.51 2.03
N GLU A 269 4.34 7.14 3.28
CA GLU A 269 3.40 7.92 4.08
C GLU A 269 3.86 9.34 4.40
N ARG A 270 5.17 9.51 4.64
CA ARG A 270 5.77 10.81 4.94
C ARG A 270 5.82 11.74 3.73
N ASN A 271 5.94 11.20 2.52
CA ASN A 271 6.19 11.99 1.32
C ASN A 271 4.95 12.15 0.42
N LEU A 272 3.95 11.27 0.52
CA LEU A 272 2.77 11.26 -0.36
C LEU A 272 1.49 11.47 0.45
N ASN A 273 0.91 12.67 0.35
CA ASN A 273 -0.33 13.01 1.04
C ASN A 273 -1.57 12.33 0.44
N PHE A 274 -1.55 12.02 -0.86
CA PHE A 274 -2.65 11.36 -1.56
C PHE A 274 -2.16 10.03 -2.10
N ARG A 275 -2.52 8.96 -1.39
CA ARG A 275 -2.06 7.59 -1.64
C ARG A 275 -3.18 6.62 -1.26
N TYR A 276 -3.62 5.80 -2.21
CA TYR A 276 -4.66 4.80 -1.97
C TYR A 276 -4.32 3.50 -2.68
N ARG A 277 -4.46 2.38 -1.97
CA ARG A 277 -4.37 1.03 -2.52
C ARG A 277 -5.79 0.47 -2.64
N VAL A 278 -6.31 0.35 -3.85
CA VAL A 278 -7.63 -0.24 -4.09
C VAL A 278 -7.50 -1.75 -4.12
N VAL A 279 -8.33 -2.43 -3.35
CA VAL A 279 -8.30 -3.89 -3.25
C VAL A 279 -9.71 -4.46 -3.38
N HIS A 280 -9.86 -5.44 -4.27
CA HIS A 280 -11.10 -6.15 -4.48
C HIS A 280 -11.12 -7.43 -3.65
N ARG A 281 -12.13 -7.57 -2.78
CA ARG A 281 -12.44 -8.78 -1.99
C ARG A 281 -11.19 -9.49 -1.44
N ASN A 282 -10.99 -10.73 -1.85
CA ASN A 282 -9.98 -11.65 -1.35
C ASN A 282 -8.78 -11.77 -2.31
N ASP A 283 -8.49 -10.70 -3.07
CA ASP A 283 -7.34 -10.59 -3.97
C ASP A 283 -6.05 -11.12 -3.30
N ALA A 284 -5.57 -12.25 -3.82
CA ALA A 284 -4.39 -12.95 -3.29
C ALA A 284 -3.10 -12.12 -3.36
N VAL A 285 -2.91 -11.33 -4.43
CA VAL A 285 -1.66 -10.60 -4.69
C VAL A 285 -1.48 -9.48 -3.69
N SER A 286 -2.58 -8.85 -3.28
CA SER A 286 -2.59 -7.84 -2.22
C SER A 286 -2.26 -8.39 -0.82
N ASN A 287 -1.93 -9.68 -0.70
CA ASN A 287 -1.47 -10.31 0.53
C ASN A 287 -0.05 -10.92 0.40
N ILE A 288 0.64 -10.68 -0.72
CA ILE A 288 1.94 -11.28 -1.01
C ILE A 288 3.03 -10.20 -1.06
N PRO A 289 4.25 -10.51 -0.57
CA PRO A 289 4.55 -11.58 0.39
C PRO A 289 3.76 -11.39 1.69
N ALA A 290 3.51 -12.48 2.42
CA ALA A 290 2.92 -12.38 3.75
C ALA A 290 3.85 -11.55 4.66
N SER A 291 3.27 -10.60 5.40
CA SER A 291 3.96 -9.95 6.50
C SER A 291 3.73 -10.78 7.75
N MET A 292 4.79 -11.07 8.51
CA MET A 292 4.64 -11.66 9.84
C MET A 292 4.35 -10.52 10.82
N ASP A 293 3.26 -10.63 11.59
CA ASP A 293 2.96 -9.65 12.63
C ASP A 293 4.09 -9.65 13.68
N PRO A 294 4.89 -8.57 13.79
CA PRO A 294 6.02 -8.51 14.69
C PRO A 294 5.61 -8.40 16.16
N ASP A 295 4.34 -8.14 16.46
CA ASP A 295 3.86 -8.01 17.84
C ASP A 295 3.45 -9.37 18.44
N ASN A 296 3.23 -10.39 17.60
CA ASN A 296 2.84 -11.75 18.00
C ASN A 296 4.01 -12.74 18.11
N LEU A 297 5.16 -12.41 17.53
CA LEU A 297 6.37 -13.22 17.61
C LEU A 297 7.46 -12.35 18.24
N LEU A 298 8.29 -12.88 19.14
CA LEU A 298 9.40 -12.17 19.80
C LEU A 298 10.52 -11.77 18.80
N LEU A 299 10.16 -11.10 17.71
CA LEU A 299 11.06 -10.61 16.69
C LEU A 299 11.77 -9.36 17.21
N SER A 300 13.07 -9.27 16.93
CA SER A 300 13.83 -8.06 17.22
C SER A 300 13.29 -6.90 16.37
N VAL A 301 13.47 -5.67 16.86
CA VAL A 301 13.11 -4.45 16.11
C VAL A 301 13.75 -4.46 14.70
N ALA A 302 15.00 -4.93 14.61
CA ALA A 302 15.71 -5.07 13.34
C ALA A 302 15.08 -6.10 12.39
N ALA A 303 14.46 -7.16 12.90
CA ALA A 303 13.74 -8.15 12.08
C ALA A 303 12.38 -7.61 11.63
N ALA A 304 11.69 -6.84 12.47
CA ALA A 304 10.43 -6.18 12.14
C ALA A 304 10.62 -5.12 11.04
N GLU A 305 11.70 -4.32 11.10
CA GLU A 305 12.02 -3.30 10.08
C GLU A 305 12.34 -3.90 8.70
N ARG A 306 12.72 -5.19 8.66
CA ARG A 306 13.01 -5.93 7.43
C ARG A 306 11.79 -6.66 6.87
N GLN A 307 10.64 -6.62 7.53
CA GLN A 307 9.44 -7.26 7.01
C GLN A 307 8.88 -6.46 5.82
N PRO A 308 8.31 -7.15 4.82
CA PRO A 308 7.48 -6.49 3.82
C PRO A 308 6.29 -5.83 4.52
N TYR A 309 5.99 -4.60 4.12
CA TYR A 309 4.97 -3.80 4.81
C TYR A 309 4.22 -2.87 3.86
N PHE A 310 2.94 -2.70 4.12
CA PHE A 310 2.04 -1.79 3.44
C PHE A 310 1.95 -0.46 4.15
N TYR A 311 1.76 0.57 3.35
CA TYR A 311 1.36 1.89 3.78
C TYR A 311 -0.18 2.03 3.72
N ARG A 312 -0.71 2.99 4.47
CA ARG A 312 -2.10 3.48 4.38
C ARG A 312 -2.35 4.30 3.12
N PHE A 313 -3.52 4.33 2.51
CA PHE A 313 -4.80 3.78 2.94
C PHE A 313 -5.24 2.69 1.96
N ALA A 314 -5.70 1.55 2.46
CA ALA A 314 -6.39 0.57 1.62
C ALA A 314 -7.86 0.96 1.45
N VAL A 315 -8.36 0.87 0.22
CA VAL A 315 -9.76 1.03 -0.15
C VAL A 315 -10.27 -0.35 -0.50
N HIS A 316 -11.00 -0.97 0.42
CA HIS A 316 -11.43 -2.35 0.29
C HIS A 316 -12.88 -2.42 -0.17
N TYR A 317 -13.10 -3.14 -1.27
CA TYR A 317 -14.43 -3.46 -1.77
C TYR A 317 -14.71 -4.92 -1.49
N ASP A 318 -15.53 -5.20 -0.48
CA ASP A 318 -16.00 -6.56 -0.18
C ASP A 318 -17.30 -6.90 -0.95
N ASN A 319 -17.31 -6.57 -2.24
CA ASN A 319 -18.43 -6.75 -3.18
C ASN A 319 -17.89 -6.82 -4.61
N GLU A 320 -18.75 -6.85 -5.63
CA GLU A 320 -18.35 -6.94 -7.04
C GLU A 320 -17.84 -5.60 -7.62
N MET A 321 -17.80 -4.54 -6.81
CA MET A 321 -17.48 -3.18 -7.23
C MET A 321 -18.41 -2.68 -8.35
N GLU A 322 -19.72 -2.91 -8.23
CA GLU A 322 -20.71 -2.33 -9.12
C GLU A 322 -20.83 -0.80 -8.92
N ARG A 323 -21.56 -0.12 -9.81
CA ARG A 323 -21.78 1.31 -9.64
C ARG A 323 -22.58 1.52 -8.35
N ASP A 324 -22.16 2.50 -7.56
CA ASP A 324 -22.76 2.85 -6.27
C ASP A 324 -22.55 1.82 -5.14
N ASP A 325 -21.79 0.75 -5.39
CA ASP A 325 -21.32 -0.13 -4.32
C ASP A 325 -20.45 0.65 -3.32
N THR A 326 -20.57 0.27 -2.05
CA THR A 326 -19.81 0.86 -0.95
C THR A 326 -18.43 0.22 -0.84
N PHE A 327 -17.50 0.94 -0.22
CA PHE A 327 -16.17 0.44 0.12
C PHE A 327 -15.79 0.89 1.53
N ASP A 328 -14.92 0.13 2.15
CA ASP A 328 -14.32 0.47 3.44
C ASP A 328 -12.95 1.13 3.25
N MET A 329 -12.65 2.11 4.10
CA MET A 329 -11.37 2.81 4.11
C MET A 329 -10.55 2.35 5.31
N CYS A 330 -9.47 1.62 5.06
CA CYS A 330 -8.63 1.07 6.10
C CYS A 330 -7.71 2.17 6.68
N GLU A 331 -7.86 2.45 7.97
CA GLU A 331 -7.14 3.51 8.69
C GLU A 331 -5.77 3.08 9.26
N LEU A 332 -5.46 1.78 9.21
CA LEU A 332 -4.22 1.20 9.71
C LEU A 332 -3.24 0.92 8.56
N PRO A 333 -1.92 0.98 8.82
CA PRO A 333 -0.98 0.35 7.92
C PRO A 333 -1.13 -1.17 8.09
N GLU A 334 -0.95 -1.91 6.99
CA GLU A 334 -1.46 -3.28 6.84
C GLU A 334 -2.99 -3.39 6.97
N ASP A 335 -3.56 -4.43 6.35
CA ASP A 335 -5.00 -4.52 6.18
C ASP A 335 -5.68 -5.46 7.21
N HIS A 336 -4.93 -5.97 8.20
CA HIS A 336 -5.38 -7.05 9.12
C HIS A 336 -6.71 -6.79 9.87
N HIS A 337 -7.05 -5.52 10.10
CA HIS A 337 -8.29 -5.15 10.79
C HIS A 337 -9.46 -4.86 9.84
N CYS A 338 -9.14 -4.54 8.59
CA CYS A 338 -10.09 -4.11 7.57
C CYS A 338 -10.46 -5.24 6.62
N ARG A 339 -9.59 -6.24 6.50
CA ARG A 339 -9.69 -7.36 5.56
C ARG A 339 -9.40 -8.67 6.27
N ASN A 340 -10.13 -9.73 5.91
CA ASN A 340 -9.78 -11.07 6.34
C ASN A 340 -8.61 -11.62 5.52
N LEU A 341 -7.38 -11.31 5.95
CA LEU A 341 -6.17 -11.75 5.25
C LEU A 341 -5.98 -13.27 5.21
N ALA A 342 -6.61 -14.03 6.12
CA ALA A 342 -6.57 -15.49 6.08
C ALA A 342 -7.38 -16.05 4.88
N MET A 343 -8.35 -15.28 4.38
CA MET A 343 -9.16 -15.64 3.21
C MET A 343 -8.66 -15.00 1.90
N ALA A 344 -7.67 -14.10 1.97
CA ALA A 344 -7.11 -13.41 0.81
C ALA A 344 -6.21 -14.34 -0.04
N ALA A 345 -6.85 -15.22 -0.79
CA ALA A 345 -6.24 -16.27 -1.62
C ALA A 345 -6.90 -16.44 -3.00
N ASP A 346 -7.87 -15.60 -3.38
CA ASP A 346 -8.54 -15.70 -4.67
C ASP A 346 -7.80 -14.87 -5.75
N ILE A 347 -7.37 -15.55 -6.80
CA ILE A 347 -6.70 -14.92 -7.94
C ILE A 347 -7.68 -14.28 -8.94
N ASN A 348 -8.95 -14.72 -8.95
CA ASN A 348 -9.97 -14.14 -9.82
C ASN A 348 -10.35 -12.73 -9.37
N ASP A 349 -10.39 -12.51 -8.04
CA ASP A 349 -10.60 -11.21 -7.44
C ASP A 349 -9.48 -10.23 -7.80
N HIS A 350 -8.26 -10.73 -8.00
CA HIS A 350 -7.15 -9.92 -8.50
C HIS A 350 -7.30 -9.55 -9.98
N MET A 351 -8.01 -10.34 -10.77
CA MET A 351 -8.13 -10.12 -12.22
C MET A 351 -9.30 -9.24 -12.62
N THR A 352 -10.24 -9.00 -11.71
CA THR A 352 -11.49 -8.30 -11.96
C THR A 352 -11.61 -7.14 -10.99
N TYR A 353 -11.75 -5.92 -11.50
CA TYR A 353 -12.04 -4.74 -10.67
C TYR A 353 -13.18 -3.96 -11.32
N PHE A 354 -14.02 -3.33 -10.50
CA PHE A 354 -15.18 -2.56 -10.96
C PHE A 354 -16.21 -3.36 -11.79
N ASN A 355 -16.33 -4.66 -11.50
CA ASN A 355 -17.08 -5.65 -12.30
C ASN A 355 -16.64 -5.70 -13.78
N VAL A 356 -15.35 -5.45 -14.06
CA VAL A 356 -14.79 -5.48 -15.41
C VAL A 356 -13.72 -6.55 -15.54
N LYS A 357 -13.99 -7.56 -16.38
CA LYS A 357 -12.99 -8.52 -16.83
C LYS A 357 -12.24 -7.95 -18.03
N PRO A 358 -10.89 -7.90 -18.01
CA PRO A 358 -10.11 -7.29 -19.10
C PRO A 358 -10.42 -7.88 -20.48
N ASP A 359 -10.53 -9.20 -20.61
CA ASP A 359 -10.76 -9.84 -21.91
C ASP A 359 -12.12 -9.49 -22.51
N ASP A 360 -13.17 -9.43 -21.69
CA ASP A 360 -14.52 -9.06 -22.14
C ASP A 360 -14.56 -7.58 -22.52
N PHE A 361 -13.89 -6.73 -21.74
CA PHE A 361 -13.74 -5.31 -22.03
C PHE A 361 -13.05 -5.04 -23.37
N PHE A 362 -11.97 -5.78 -23.67
CA PHE A 362 -11.28 -5.64 -24.96
C PHE A 362 -12.08 -6.23 -26.13
N LYS A 363 -12.74 -7.38 -25.95
CA LYS A 363 -13.62 -7.97 -26.97
C LYS A 363 -14.77 -7.02 -27.34
N ALA A 364 -15.29 -6.28 -26.37
CA ALA A 364 -16.34 -5.29 -26.58
C ALA A 364 -15.84 -3.96 -27.18
N GLY A 365 -14.54 -3.81 -27.47
CA GLY A 365 -13.98 -2.59 -28.06
C GLY A 365 -13.75 -1.45 -27.06
N CYS A 366 -13.43 -1.76 -25.81
CA CYS A 366 -13.19 -0.79 -24.73
C CYS A 366 -14.35 0.20 -24.50
N PRO A 367 -15.59 -0.25 -24.30
CA PRO A 367 -16.73 0.66 -24.17
C PRO A 367 -16.65 1.44 -22.85
N ARG A 368 -16.83 2.76 -22.93
CA ARG A 368 -16.86 3.63 -21.74
C ARG A 368 -17.89 3.17 -20.71
N SER A 369 -19.06 2.70 -21.14
CA SER A 369 -20.18 2.27 -20.28
C SER A 369 -19.86 1.06 -19.39
N MET A 370 -18.89 0.22 -19.74
CA MET A 370 -18.50 -0.90 -18.88
C MET A 370 -17.77 -0.45 -17.62
N ILE A 371 -17.17 0.76 -17.62
CA ILE A 371 -16.32 1.21 -16.52
C ILE A 371 -16.68 2.58 -15.95
N LEU A 372 -17.10 3.56 -16.77
CA LEU A 372 -17.32 4.97 -16.38
C LEU A 372 -18.76 5.46 -16.46
#